data_AF-A0A433P8Z4-F1
#
_entry.id   AF-A0A433P8Z4-F1
#
_cell.length_a   1.000
_cell.length_b   1.000
_cell.length_c   1.000
_cell.angle_alpha   90.00
_cell.angle_beta   90.00
_cell.angle_gamma   90.00
#
_symmetry.space_group_name_H-M   'P 1'
#
loop_
_entity.id
_entity.type
_entity.pdbx_description
1 polymer ?
#
loop_
_entity_poly.entity_id
_entity_poly.type
_entity_poly.pdbx_seq_one_letter_code
_entity_poly.pdbx_strand_id
1 'polypeptide(L)'
;MASGGTDSTVRIWDIRRSAACLMALDQHNTETDPLSPTNQAHSGAVTGLCFHPTGHYLLSTAHDERLRLWDTWTGRNALVNYDPYICNQFDQPLAPLVVAAGGAGAGAAGCDPPLVFHPSDDRQILVFDMLKGKLVKRLRGSFGRVTCVCWRTDREELYSATNEREIIVWSPVFKDADVDQTPLVCREYTHMHSIHSWFSRREIF
;
A
#
# COMPACT_ATOMS: atom_id res chain seq x y z
N MET A 1 2.78 12.45 -12.14
CA MET A 1 2.04 11.21 -12.45
C MET A 1 3.05 10.07 -12.59
N ALA A 2 2.70 8.82 -12.27
CA ALA A 2 3.53 7.64 -12.56
C ALA A 2 2.73 6.64 -13.40
N SER A 3 3.43 5.85 -14.20
CA SER A 3 2.85 4.73 -14.96
C SER A 3 3.77 3.52 -14.91
N GLY A 4 3.17 2.33 -14.86
CA GLY A 4 3.87 1.05 -14.93
C GLY A 4 3.38 0.29 -16.16
N GLY A 5 4.29 -0.44 -16.82
CA GLY A 5 3.99 -1.18 -18.04
C GLY A 5 4.22 -2.68 -17.92
N THR A 6 3.70 -3.41 -18.92
CA THR A 6 4.06 -4.82 -19.17
C THR A 6 5.49 -4.97 -19.69
N ASP A 7 6.15 -3.85 -20.03
CA ASP A 7 7.57 -3.77 -20.39
C ASP A 7 8.50 -3.76 -19.17
N SER A 8 7.95 -4.02 -17.97
CA SER A 8 8.66 -4.01 -16.69
C SER A 8 9.24 -2.65 -16.29
N THR A 9 8.84 -1.57 -16.98
CA THR A 9 9.28 -0.22 -16.67
C THR A 9 8.26 0.50 -15.78
N VAL A 10 8.77 1.36 -14.90
CA VAL A 10 7.98 2.36 -14.19
C VAL A 10 8.54 3.73 -14.58
N ARG A 11 7.66 4.61 -15.05
CA ARG A 11 8.02 5.96 -15.53
C ARG A 11 7.31 7.02 -14.71
N ILE A 12 8.02 8.10 -14.43
CA ILE A 12 7.51 9.29 -13.76
C ILE A 12 7.34 10.42 -14.77
N TRP A 13 6.22 11.12 -14.70
CA TRP A 13 5.80 12.14 -15.65
C TRP A 13 5.43 13.46 -14.98
N ASP A 14 5.89 14.58 -15.55
CA ASP A 14 5.40 15.92 -15.23
C ASP A 14 4.21 16.27 -16.14
N ILE A 15 3.01 16.21 -15.58
CA ILE A 15 1.76 16.51 -16.31
C ILE A 15 1.66 17.96 -16.80
N ARG A 16 2.53 18.86 -16.33
CA ARG A 16 2.52 20.27 -16.71
C ARG A 16 3.35 20.57 -17.96
N ARG A 17 4.07 19.57 -18.50
CA ARG A 17 4.97 19.72 -19.67
C ARG A 17 4.48 18.85 -20.83
N SER A 18 4.78 19.24 -22.07
CA SER A 18 4.40 18.46 -23.28
C SER A 18 5.31 17.25 -23.51
N ALA A 19 6.62 17.39 -23.28
CA ALA A 19 7.57 16.28 -23.17
C ALA A 19 7.78 15.96 -21.69
N ALA A 20 6.97 15.03 -21.19
CA ALA A 20 6.70 14.91 -19.76
C ALA A 20 7.49 13.82 -19.03
N CYS A 21 8.17 12.89 -19.70
CA CYS A 21 8.88 11.79 -19.03
C CYS A 21 10.10 12.34 -18.28
N LEU A 22 10.06 12.30 -16.95
CA LEU A 22 11.14 12.78 -16.09
C LEU A 22 12.20 11.71 -15.89
N MET A 23 11.78 10.46 -15.65
CA MET A 23 12.67 9.34 -15.35
C MET A 23 11.95 7.99 -15.52
N ALA A 24 12.72 6.96 -15.85
CA ALA A 24 12.40 5.55 -15.77
C ALA A 24 13.19 4.95 -14.60
N LEU A 25 12.51 4.22 -13.73
CA LEU A 25 13.09 3.69 -12.49
C LEU A 25 13.94 2.44 -12.77
N ASP A 26 15.08 2.33 -12.10
CA ASP A 26 16.01 1.20 -12.23
C ASP A 26 16.16 0.44 -10.90
N GLN A 27 15.82 -0.84 -10.90
CA GLN A 27 15.82 -1.68 -9.72
C GLN A 27 17.20 -1.83 -9.06
N HIS A 28 18.27 -1.68 -9.85
CA HIS A 28 19.64 -1.86 -9.37
C HIS A 28 20.36 -0.54 -9.05
N ASN A 29 19.73 0.61 -9.31
CA ASN A 29 20.37 1.93 -9.18
C ASN A 29 21.73 2.02 -9.90
N THR A 30 21.91 1.27 -10.99
CA THR A 30 23.16 1.18 -11.74
C THR A 30 23.30 2.28 -12.77
N GLU A 31 22.18 2.71 -13.33
CA GLU A 31 22.17 3.68 -14.42
C GLU A 31 22.15 5.11 -13.89
N THR A 32 22.97 5.96 -14.49
CA THR A 32 23.04 7.40 -14.15
C THR A 32 22.10 8.23 -15.01
N ASP A 33 21.79 7.76 -16.21
CA ASP A 33 20.81 8.40 -17.08
C ASP A 33 19.39 7.99 -16.64
N PRO A 34 18.57 8.93 -16.15
CA PRO A 34 17.20 8.64 -15.73
C PRO A 34 16.31 8.16 -16.88
N LEU A 35 16.69 8.37 -18.15
CA LEU A 35 15.90 7.97 -19.31
C LEU A 35 16.55 6.83 -20.11
N SER A 36 17.55 6.15 -19.52
CA SER A 36 18.20 5.03 -20.19
C SER A 36 17.18 3.94 -20.57
N PRO A 37 17.23 3.40 -21.81
CA PRO A 37 16.37 2.30 -22.22
C PRO A 37 16.67 0.99 -21.47
N THR A 38 17.80 0.92 -20.76
CA THR A 38 18.17 -0.22 -19.91
C THR A 38 17.52 -0.18 -18.53
N ASN A 39 16.90 0.94 -18.13
CA ASN A 39 16.24 1.07 -16.84
C ASN A 39 15.06 0.11 -16.73
N GLN A 40 15.19 -0.87 -15.85
CA GLN A 40 14.13 -1.83 -15.53
C GLN A 40 13.74 -1.69 -14.07
N ALA A 41 12.47 -1.39 -13.82
CA ALA A 41 11.97 -1.23 -12.47
C ALA A 41 11.74 -2.60 -11.79
N HIS A 42 11.37 -3.60 -12.57
CA HIS A 42 11.12 -4.96 -12.12
C HIS A 42 11.63 -5.97 -13.16
N SER A 43 11.73 -7.24 -12.77
CA SER A 43 12.05 -8.34 -13.70
C SER A 43 10.81 -8.95 -14.37
N GLY A 44 9.63 -8.35 -14.15
CA GLY A 44 8.34 -8.78 -14.70
C GLY A 44 7.37 -7.62 -14.84
N ALA A 45 6.22 -7.89 -15.46
CA ALA A 45 5.20 -6.88 -15.73
C ALA A 45 4.73 -6.18 -14.45
N VAL A 46 4.71 -4.84 -14.47
CA VAL A 46 4.28 -4.03 -13.33
C VAL A 46 2.76 -4.13 -13.21
N THR A 47 2.28 -4.61 -12.07
CA THR A 47 0.86 -4.87 -11.83
C THR A 47 0.18 -3.77 -11.00
N GLY A 48 0.95 -2.97 -10.26
CA GLY A 48 0.39 -1.89 -9.46
C GLY A 48 1.39 -0.83 -9.04
N LEU A 49 0.85 0.37 -8.78
CA LEU A 49 1.60 1.54 -8.32
C LEU A 49 0.79 2.27 -7.25
N CYS A 50 1.47 2.75 -6.21
CA CYS A 50 0.84 3.54 -5.15
C CYS A 50 1.81 4.61 -4.64
N PHE A 51 1.40 5.88 -4.72
CA PHE A 51 2.15 6.96 -4.08
C PHE A 51 1.87 6.98 -2.59
N HIS A 52 2.92 7.26 -1.81
CA HIS A 52 2.72 7.68 -0.43
C HIS A 52 1.96 9.01 -0.39
N PRO A 53 1.08 9.27 0.59
CA PRO A 53 0.30 10.51 0.66
C PRO A 53 1.12 11.81 0.67
N THR A 54 2.36 11.77 1.17
CA THR A 54 3.29 12.92 1.12
C THR A 54 3.91 13.13 -0.26
N GLY A 55 3.79 12.17 -1.17
CA GLY A 55 4.36 12.21 -2.52
C GLY A 55 5.86 11.90 -2.58
N HIS A 56 6.56 11.76 -1.45
CA HIS A 56 8.02 11.49 -1.44
C HIS A 56 8.39 10.09 -1.90
N TYR A 57 7.48 9.13 -1.70
CA TYR A 57 7.73 7.74 -2.02
C TYR A 57 6.70 7.19 -3.00
N LEU A 58 7.13 6.24 -3.81
CA LEU A 58 6.30 5.44 -4.69
C LEU A 58 6.54 3.96 -4.37
N LEU A 59 5.47 3.19 -4.25
CA LEU A 59 5.51 1.74 -4.22
C LEU A 59 5.13 1.19 -5.58
N SER A 60 5.81 0.13 -5.99
CA SER A 60 5.46 -0.66 -7.17
C SER A 60 5.42 -2.14 -6.87
N THR A 61 4.42 -2.80 -7.43
CA THR A 61 4.23 -4.26 -7.41
C THR A 61 4.34 -4.79 -8.83
N ALA A 62 4.91 -5.98 -8.97
CA ALA A 62 4.98 -6.64 -10.26
C ALA A 62 4.84 -8.16 -10.15
N HIS A 63 4.82 -8.78 -11.31
CA HIS A 63 4.81 -10.22 -11.51
C HIS A 63 6.11 -10.94 -11.11
N ASP A 64 7.16 -10.20 -10.75
CA ASP A 64 8.39 -10.77 -10.20
C ASP A 64 8.25 -11.14 -8.71
N GLU A 65 7.02 -11.14 -8.19
CA GLU A 65 6.69 -11.42 -6.78
C GLU A 65 7.38 -10.47 -5.80
N ARG A 66 7.72 -9.25 -6.25
CA ARG A 66 8.35 -8.23 -5.42
C ARG A 66 7.49 -6.97 -5.31
N LEU A 67 7.60 -6.35 -4.13
CA LEU A 67 7.22 -4.97 -3.87
C LEU A 67 8.52 -4.16 -3.80
N ARG A 68 8.59 -3.02 -4.48
CA ARG A 68 9.73 -2.11 -4.41
C ARG A 68 9.29 -0.74 -3.91
N LEU A 69 10.17 -0.10 -3.15
CA LEU A 69 9.99 1.26 -2.65
C LEU A 69 10.97 2.19 -3.36
N TRP A 70 10.45 3.29 -3.89
CA TRP A 70 11.20 4.26 -4.66
C TRP A 70 11.12 5.61 -4.00
N ASP A 71 12.24 6.33 -3.99
CA ASP A 71 12.24 7.76 -3.76
C ASP A 71 11.85 8.47 -5.06
N THR A 72 10.76 9.23 -5.02
CA THR A 72 10.21 9.94 -6.18
C THR A 72 11.05 11.14 -6.62
N TRP A 73 11.84 11.71 -5.71
CA TRP A 73 12.68 12.87 -6.02
C TRP A 73 13.97 12.45 -6.70
N THR A 74 14.61 11.40 -6.18
CA THR A 74 15.89 10.89 -6.72
C THR A 74 15.70 9.81 -7.78
N GLY A 75 14.52 9.18 -7.86
CA GLY A 75 14.26 8.04 -8.75
C GLY A 75 14.94 6.75 -8.30
N ARG A 76 15.55 6.72 -7.11
CA ARG A 76 16.33 5.57 -6.64
C ARG A 76 15.45 4.58 -5.89
N ASN A 77 15.75 3.30 -6.09
CA ASN A 77 15.23 2.21 -5.29
C ASN A 77 15.79 2.33 -3.86
N ALA A 78 14.90 2.34 -2.85
CA ALA A 78 15.26 2.34 -1.44
C ALA A 78 15.79 0.98 -0.96
N LEU A 79 15.70 -0.07 -1.79
CA LEU A 79 16.18 -1.43 -1.54
C LEU A 79 15.61 -2.04 -0.25
N VAL A 80 14.37 -1.67 0.09
CA VAL A 80 13.63 -2.25 1.21
C VAL A 80 13.22 -3.68 0.85
N ASN A 81 13.52 -4.62 1.73
CA ASN A 81 13.22 -6.03 1.54
C ASN A 81 11.84 -6.39 2.12
N TYR A 82 10.88 -6.74 1.27
CA TYR A 82 9.54 -7.20 1.64
C TYR A 82 9.35 -8.72 1.53
N ASP A 83 10.41 -9.43 1.14
CA ASP A 83 10.41 -10.87 0.89
C ASP A 83 10.40 -11.69 2.19
N PRO A 84 9.98 -12.97 2.14
CA PRO A 84 9.57 -13.77 0.98
C PRO A 84 8.04 -13.90 0.84
N TYR A 85 7.28 -12.92 1.33
CA TYR A 85 5.88 -13.13 1.63
C TYR A 85 4.91 -12.81 0.48
N ILE A 86 5.39 -12.12 -0.55
CA ILE A 86 4.59 -11.62 -1.66
C ILE A 86 4.39 -12.75 -2.67
N CYS A 87 3.15 -12.93 -3.12
CA CYS A 87 2.79 -13.89 -4.17
C CYS A 87 1.90 -13.17 -5.19
N ASN A 88 2.44 -12.95 -6.39
CA ASN A 88 1.78 -12.29 -7.53
C ASN A 88 1.86 -13.21 -8.76
N GLN A 89 1.23 -14.36 -8.66
CA GLN A 89 1.28 -15.41 -9.69
C GLN A 89 0.30 -15.13 -10.84
N PHE A 90 -0.75 -14.34 -10.61
CA PHE A 90 -1.79 -14.08 -11.61
C PHE A 90 -1.68 -12.70 -12.25
N ASP A 91 -2.02 -12.65 -13.55
CA ASP A 91 -1.98 -11.44 -14.36
C ASP A 91 -3.22 -10.58 -14.10
N GLN A 92 -3.15 -9.85 -12.99
CA GLN A 92 -4.19 -8.95 -12.54
C GLN A 92 -3.57 -7.67 -11.94
N PRO A 93 -4.25 -6.52 -12.10
CA PRO A 93 -3.78 -5.28 -11.52
C PRO A 93 -3.91 -5.34 -9.99
N LEU A 94 -2.79 -5.53 -9.31
CA LEU A 94 -2.70 -5.54 -7.85
C LEU A 94 -2.13 -4.21 -7.37
N ALA A 95 -2.99 -3.22 -7.18
CA ALA A 95 -2.58 -1.96 -6.59
C ALA A 95 -2.40 -2.13 -5.07
N PRO A 96 -1.16 -2.01 -4.53
CA PRO A 96 -0.98 -1.92 -3.09
C PRO A 96 -1.59 -0.61 -2.59
N LEU A 97 -1.90 -0.56 -1.30
CA LEU A 97 -2.44 0.62 -0.65
C LEU A 97 -1.53 1.07 0.49
N VAL A 98 -1.18 2.35 0.51
CA VAL A 98 -0.40 2.95 1.58
C VAL A 98 -1.31 3.74 2.50
N VAL A 99 -1.23 3.44 3.80
CA VAL A 99 -1.89 4.20 4.85
C VAL A 99 -0.81 4.82 5.72
N ALA A 100 -0.74 6.14 5.72
CA ALA A 100 0.26 6.89 6.47
C ALA A 100 -0.40 8.01 7.28
N ALA A 101 0.13 8.28 8.47
CA ALA A 101 -0.16 9.50 9.21
C ALA A 101 0.35 10.72 8.42
N GLY A 102 -0.55 11.65 8.13
CA GLY A 102 -0.19 12.97 7.58
C GLY A 102 -0.23 13.05 6.05
N GLY A 103 -1.41 13.31 5.51
CA GLY A 103 -1.58 13.95 4.21
C GLY A 103 -2.51 15.15 4.39
N ALA A 104 -2.00 16.36 4.14
CA ALA A 104 -2.66 17.68 4.19
C ALA A 104 -4.21 17.66 4.19
N GLY A 105 -4.79 17.66 5.39
CA GLY A 105 -6.22 17.75 5.64
C GLY A 105 -6.48 17.41 7.11
N ALA A 106 -6.92 18.40 7.89
CA ALA A 106 -7.21 18.24 9.30
C ALA A 106 -8.20 17.07 9.52
N GLY A 107 -7.74 15.99 10.14
CA GLY A 107 -8.58 14.83 10.51
C GLY A 107 -8.05 13.44 10.12
N ALA A 108 -6.88 13.32 9.48
CA ALA A 108 -6.39 12.02 9.01
C ALA A 108 -5.92 11.11 10.16
N ALA A 109 -6.82 10.22 10.59
CA ALA A 109 -6.46 8.93 11.17
C ALA A 109 -5.45 8.24 10.25
N GLY A 110 -4.20 8.18 10.68
CA GLY A 110 -3.15 7.54 9.92
C GLY A 110 -2.13 6.90 10.85
N CYS A 111 -1.46 5.88 10.33
CA CYS A 111 -0.52 5.09 11.09
C CYS A 111 0.88 5.71 11.06
N ASP A 112 1.49 5.85 12.24
CA ASP A 112 2.93 6.03 12.38
C ASP A 112 3.50 4.79 13.09
N PRO A 113 4.29 3.93 12.42
CA PRO A 113 4.86 4.08 11.08
C PRO A 113 3.85 3.85 9.93
N PRO A 114 4.12 4.36 8.71
CA PRO A 114 3.28 4.13 7.53
C PRO A 114 3.19 2.64 7.20
N LEU A 115 1.97 2.17 6.96
CA LEU A 115 1.66 0.78 6.67
C LEU A 115 1.31 0.59 5.20
N VAL A 116 1.74 -0.54 4.64
CA VAL A 116 1.37 -1.00 3.30
C VAL A 116 0.44 -2.18 3.42
N PHE A 117 -0.73 -2.08 2.79
CA PHE A 117 -1.67 -3.17 2.59
C PHE A 117 -1.50 -3.69 1.17
N HIS A 118 -0.94 -4.88 1.05
CA HIS A 118 -0.71 -5.55 -0.22
C HIS A 118 -1.72 -6.70 -0.41
N PRO A 119 -2.63 -6.62 -1.39
CA PRO A 119 -3.47 -7.75 -1.76
C PRO A 119 -2.60 -8.84 -2.39
N SER A 120 -2.63 -10.04 -1.82
CA SER A 120 -1.81 -11.17 -2.27
C SER A 120 -2.70 -12.25 -2.90
N ASP A 121 -2.15 -12.96 -3.88
CA ASP A 121 -2.85 -14.04 -4.58
C ASP A 121 -3.12 -15.26 -3.68
N ASP A 122 -2.46 -15.35 -2.53
CA ASP A 122 -2.67 -16.39 -1.53
C ASP A 122 -3.95 -16.21 -0.67
N ARG A 123 -4.89 -15.37 -1.13
CA ARG A 123 -6.17 -15.04 -0.46
C ARG A 123 -5.99 -14.27 0.84
N GLN A 124 -4.86 -13.58 0.98
CA GLN A 124 -4.53 -12.79 2.16
C GLN A 124 -4.28 -11.34 1.77
N ILE A 125 -4.39 -10.47 2.76
CA ILE A 125 -3.85 -9.12 2.68
C ILE A 125 -2.64 -9.09 3.60
N LEU A 126 -1.49 -8.75 3.03
CA LEU A 126 -0.25 -8.61 3.76
C LEU A 126 -0.11 -7.17 4.23
N VAL A 127 0.21 -6.98 5.50
CA VAL A 127 0.42 -5.68 6.12
C VAL A 127 1.89 -5.53 6.44
N PHE A 128 2.57 -4.58 5.81
CA PHE A 128 4.00 -4.31 6.01
C PHE A 128 4.24 -2.94 6.64
N ASP A 129 5.31 -2.82 7.41
CA ASP A 129 5.96 -1.53 7.68
C ASP A 129 6.64 -1.07 6.39
N MET A 130 6.22 0.09 5.87
CA MET A 130 6.70 0.60 4.58
C MET A 130 8.20 0.89 4.57
N LEU A 131 8.75 1.41 5.67
CA LEU A 131 10.15 1.85 5.68
C LEU A 131 11.10 0.71 6.05
N LYS A 132 10.64 -0.22 6.91
CA LYS A 132 11.46 -1.35 7.35
C LYS A 132 11.27 -2.61 6.51
N GLY A 133 10.22 -2.70 5.72
CA GLY A 133 9.86 -3.90 4.95
C GLY A 133 9.38 -5.07 5.82
N LYS A 134 9.20 -4.85 7.12
CA LYS A 134 8.83 -5.92 8.05
C LYS A 134 7.34 -6.24 7.91
N LEU A 135 7.01 -7.53 7.77
CA LEU A 135 5.63 -7.99 7.85
C LEU A 135 5.09 -7.75 9.28
N VAL A 136 4.06 -6.92 9.39
CA VAL A 136 3.35 -6.61 10.63
C VAL A 136 2.24 -7.63 10.85
N LYS A 137 1.43 -7.90 9.83
CA LYS A 137 0.25 -8.77 9.97
C LYS A 137 -0.17 -9.42 8.66
N ARG A 138 -0.89 -10.54 8.79
CA ARG A 138 -1.63 -11.21 7.71
C ARG A 138 -3.12 -11.15 8.03
N LEU A 139 -3.91 -10.56 7.14
CA LEU A 139 -5.36 -10.58 7.21
C LEU A 139 -5.87 -11.77 6.39
N ARG A 140 -6.49 -12.73 7.08
CA ARG A 140 -6.99 -13.98 6.51
C ARG A 140 -8.49 -14.07 6.79
N GLY A 141 -9.28 -14.43 5.78
CA GLY A 141 -10.74 -14.47 5.88
C GLY A 141 -11.43 -14.55 4.52
N SER A 142 -10.75 -14.10 3.46
CA SER A 142 -11.21 -14.19 2.09
C SER A 142 -11.20 -15.64 1.58
N PHE A 143 -12.28 -16.05 0.93
CA PHE A 143 -12.32 -17.35 0.23
C PHE A 143 -11.66 -17.28 -1.14
N GLY A 144 -11.74 -16.11 -1.77
CA GLY A 144 -11.14 -15.79 -3.06
C GLY A 144 -9.81 -15.04 -2.97
N ARG A 145 -9.18 -14.83 -4.12
CA ARG A 145 -8.04 -13.92 -4.27
C ARG A 145 -8.52 -12.50 -4.08
N VAL A 146 -7.76 -11.71 -3.33
CA VAL A 146 -8.07 -10.30 -3.14
C VAL A 146 -7.67 -9.54 -4.40
N THR A 147 -8.62 -8.88 -5.05
CA THR A 147 -8.39 -8.16 -6.31
C THR A 147 -8.12 -6.68 -6.08
N CYS A 148 -8.70 -6.11 -5.04
CA CYS A 148 -8.48 -4.73 -4.66
C CYS A 148 -8.70 -4.51 -3.16
N VAL A 149 -8.05 -3.46 -2.66
CA VAL A 149 -8.17 -3.00 -1.29
C VAL A 149 -8.42 -1.49 -1.28
N CYS A 150 -9.26 -1.01 -0.36
CA CYS A 150 -9.59 0.41 -0.22
C CYS A 150 -9.64 0.77 1.26
N TRP A 151 -9.08 1.90 1.64
CA TRP A 151 -9.06 2.37 3.02
C TRP A 151 -10.06 3.51 3.21
N ARG A 152 -10.79 3.47 4.32
CA ARG A 152 -11.71 4.51 4.75
C ARG A 152 -11.16 5.19 6.00
N THR A 153 -10.75 6.45 5.84
CA THR A 153 -10.04 7.21 6.89
C THR A 153 -10.94 7.61 8.07
N ASP A 154 -12.23 7.83 7.84
CA ASP A 154 -13.17 8.30 8.88
C ASP A 154 -13.53 7.23 9.93
N ARG A 155 -13.53 5.95 9.55
CA ARG A 155 -13.83 4.81 10.43
C ARG A 155 -12.66 3.86 10.66
N GLU A 156 -11.49 4.16 10.08
CA GLU A 156 -10.31 3.28 10.11
C GLU A 156 -10.63 1.85 9.62
N GLU A 157 -11.44 1.75 8.57
CA GLU A 157 -11.88 0.48 8.00
C GLU A 157 -11.17 0.20 6.68
N LEU A 158 -10.68 -1.03 6.51
CA LEU A 158 -10.18 -1.52 5.24
C LEU A 158 -11.26 -2.35 4.57
N TYR A 159 -11.54 -2.08 3.31
CA TYR A 159 -12.42 -2.87 2.46
C TYR A 159 -11.56 -3.69 1.50
N SER A 160 -11.89 -4.97 1.35
CA SER A 160 -11.25 -5.82 0.36
C SER A 160 -12.30 -6.51 -0.49
N ALA A 161 -12.14 -6.45 -1.81
CA ALA A 161 -12.98 -7.22 -2.73
C ALA A 161 -12.21 -8.42 -3.27
N THR A 162 -12.95 -9.49 -3.56
CA THR A 162 -12.39 -10.74 -4.09
C THR A 162 -12.98 -11.10 -5.45
N ASN A 163 -12.32 -12.01 -6.16
CA ASN A 163 -12.84 -12.60 -7.39
C ASN A 163 -14.11 -13.44 -7.17
N GLU A 164 -14.37 -13.88 -5.93
CA GLU A 164 -15.53 -14.71 -5.56
C GLU A 164 -16.77 -13.89 -5.18
N ARG A 165 -16.85 -12.63 -5.63
CA ARG A 165 -17.95 -11.69 -5.34
C ARG A 165 -18.14 -11.39 -3.85
N GLU A 166 -17.09 -11.58 -3.05
CA GLU A 166 -17.09 -11.26 -1.63
C GLU A 166 -16.47 -9.88 -1.40
N ILE A 167 -17.11 -9.07 -0.55
CA ILE A 167 -16.55 -7.84 0.02
C ILE A 167 -16.42 -8.07 1.53
N ILE A 168 -15.21 -7.85 2.05
CA ILE A 168 -14.91 -7.98 3.48
C ILE A 168 -14.51 -6.62 4.02
N VAL A 169 -15.08 -6.26 5.15
CA VAL A 169 -14.69 -5.09 5.94
C VAL A 169 -13.79 -5.55 7.07
N TRP A 170 -12.61 -4.94 7.18
CA TRP A 170 -11.67 -5.15 8.26
C TRP A 170 -11.67 -3.91 9.14
N SER A 171 -11.94 -4.08 10.43
CA SER A 171 -11.90 -3.00 11.41
C SER A 171 -10.94 -3.34 12.56
N PRO A 172 -10.29 -2.34 13.16
CA PRO A 172 -9.56 -2.52 14.40
C PRO A 172 -10.55 -2.84 15.53
N VAL A 173 -10.14 -3.71 16.47
CA VAL A 173 -10.87 -3.96 17.70
C VAL A 173 -10.43 -2.92 18.72
N PHE A 174 -11.32 -2.00 19.03
CA PHE A 174 -11.21 -1.25 20.28
C PHE A 174 -11.60 -2.21 21.40
N LYS A 175 -10.68 -2.51 22.33
CA LYS A 175 -11.11 -3.08 23.60
C LYS A 175 -11.95 -2.00 24.25
N ASP A 176 -13.26 -2.19 24.30
CA ASP A 176 -14.14 -1.29 25.04
C ASP A 176 -13.53 -1.08 26.43
N ALA A 177 -13.18 0.18 26.72
CA ALA A 177 -12.93 0.59 28.08
C ALA A 177 -14.23 0.33 28.85
N ASP A 178 -14.10 -0.31 30.01
CA ASP A 178 -15.15 -0.71 30.95
C ASP A 178 -16.50 0.00 30.72
N VAL A 179 -17.49 -0.78 30.32
CA VAL A 179 -18.90 -0.37 30.26
C VAL A 179 -19.43 -0.25 31.70
N ASP A 180 -18.98 0.78 32.39
CA ASP A 180 -19.63 1.35 33.56
C ASP A 180 -19.12 2.79 33.80
N GLN A 181 -19.49 3.72 32.90
CA GLN A 181 -19.73 5.12 33.29
C GLN A 181 -20.45 5.94 32.21
N THR A 182 -21.50 6.60 32.68
CA THR A 182 -22.44 7.54 32.05
C THR A 182 -21.80 8.73 31.32
N PRO A 183 -22.54 9.44 30.44
CA PRO A 183 -21.95 10.31 29.42
C PRO A 183 -21.69 11.71 29.96
N LEU A 184 -20.43 12.15 30.03
CA LEU A 184 -20.10 13.56 30.19
C LEU A 184 -18.80 13.95 29.45
N VAL A 185 -19.00 14.90 28.53
CA VAL A 185 -18.14 16.06 28.23
C VAL A 185 -16.81 15.79 27.50
N CYS A 186 -16.71 16.44 26.35
CA CYS A 186 -15.50 16.65 25.57
C CYS A 186 -14.29 17.03 26.44
N ARG A 187 -13.18 16.30 26.28
CA ARG A 187 -11.83 16.89 26.18
C ARG A 187 -10.80 15.86 25.67
N GLU A 188 -10.26 16.23 24.51
CA GLU A 188 -8.90 16.10 23.98
C GLU A 188 -7.85 15.15 24.60
N TYR A 189 -7.18 14.48 23.64
CA TYR A 189 -5.81 13.99 23.57
C TYR A 189 -5.33 12.88 24.52
N THR A 190 -5.07 11.73 23.90
CA THR A 190 -3.80 11.01 24.11
C THR A 190 -3.38 10.31 22.84
N HIS A 191 -2.17 10.63 22.38
CA HIS A 191 -1.38 9.84 21.44
C HIS A 191 -1.47 8.36 21.81
N MET A 192 -1.95 7.52 20.89
CA MET A 192 -1.94 6.07 21.09
C MET A 192 -1.14 5.40 19.98
N HIS A 193 0.14 5.19 20.26
CA HIS A 193 0.85 4.03 19.73
C HIS A 193 0.11 2.78 20.19
N SER A 194 -0.61 2.09 19.31
CA SER A 194 -0.83 0.64 19.47
C SER A 194 -1.46 0.00 18.24
N ILE A 195 -0.75 -0.96 17.66
CA ILE A 195 -1.29 -1.90 16.68
C ILE A 195 -2.21 -2.86 17.45
N HIS A 196 -3.53 -2.68 17.33
CA HIS A 196 -4.53 -3.59 17.89
C HIS A 196 -5.19 -4.47 16.81
N SER A 197 -5.70 -5.60 17.28
CA SER A 197 -6.21 -6.73 16.48
C SER A 197 -7.27 -6.29 15.46
N TRP A 198 -7.25 -6.92 14.29
CA TRP A 198 -8.13 -6.65 13.15
C TRP A 198 -9.05 -7.85 12.98
N PHE A 199 -10.35 -7.64 12.78
CA PHE A 199 -11.34 -8.68 12.54
C PHE A 199 -12.09 -8.43 11.21
N SER A 200 -12.61 -9.50 10.60
CA SER A 200 -13.39 -9.40 9.34
C SER A 200 -14.88 -9.47 9.61
N ARG A 201 -15.64 -8.46 9.17
CA ARG A 201 -17.10 -8.51 9.12
C ARG A 201 -17.54 -8.72 7.67
N ARG A 202 -18.44 -9.68 7.46
CA ARG A 202 -19.04 -9.98 6.16
C ARG A 202 -20.38 -9.28 6.03
N GLU A 203 -20.55 -8.53 4.95
CA GLU A 203 -21.84 -7.99 4.54
C GLU A 203 -22.22 -8.67 3.22
N ILE A 204 -23.34 -9.39 3.23
CA ILE A 204 -23.92 -10.01 2.04
C ILE A 204 -24.99 -9.03 1.55
N PHE A 205 -24.80 -8.46 0.36
CA PHE A 205 -25.81 -7.63 -0.31
C PHE A 205 -26.72 -8.50 -1.19
#